data_AF-A0AAV4J0Y7-F1
#
_entry.id   AF-A0AAV4J0Y7-F1
#
_cell.length_a   1.000
_cell.length_b   1.000
_cell.length_c   1.000
_cell.angle_alpha   90.00
_cell.angle_beta   90.00
_cell.angle_gamma   90.00
#
_symmetry.space_group_name_H-M   'P 1'
#
loop_
_entity.id
_entity.type
_entity.pdbx_description
1 polymer ?
#
loop_
_entity_poly.entity_id
_entity_poly.type
_entity_poly.pdbx_seq_one_letter_code
_entity_poly.pdbx_strand_id
1 'polypeptide(L)'
;DKNSILGRANHNQVDLNRDFPSLFHPADPEKTRQKETVAVMQWIKSYPFVLSANLHGGALVANYPFDDTKGHAVTSSSAESKSPDDAIFIQLAEAYSMAHSSMHSGRNCNSDSGEYFPDGITNGAKWYVLA
;
A
#
# COMPACT_ATOMS: atom_id res chain seq x y z
N ASP A 1 2.83 2.25 20.92
CA ASP A 1 1.43 2.43 21.39
C ASP A 1 0.59 1.29 20.80
N LYS A 2 -0.60 0.99 21.35
CA LYS A 2 -1.45 -0.09 20.82
C LYS A 2 -1.94 0.20 19.39
N ASN A 3 -1.96 1.48 19.01
CA ASN A 3 -2.51 1.96 17.74
C ASN A 3 -1.46 2.12 16.63
N SER A 4 -0.17 1.89 16.91
CA SER A 4 0.94 2.06 15.96
C SER A 4 1.02 3.45 15.31
N ILE A 5 0.63 4.51 16.03
CA ILE A 5 0.61 5.88 15.52
C ILE A 5 1.90 6.61 15.92
N LEU A 6 2.35 6.42 17.16
CA LEU A 6 3.57 7.04 17.64
C LEU A 6 4.80 6.43 16.94
N GLY A 7 5.52 7.26 16.18
CA GLY A 7 6.69 6.86 15.41
C GLY A 7 6.39 6.37 13.98
N ARG A 8 5.13 6.44 13.53
CA ARG A 8 4.75 6.11 12.15
C ARG A 8 5.36 7.08 11.13
N ALA A 9 5.23 8.38 11.40
CA ALA A 9 5.75 9.42 10.54
C ALA A 9 7.28 9.57 10.72
N ASN A 10 7.94 10.20 9.75
CA ASN A 10 9.37 10.53 9.90
C ASN A 10 9.59 11.65 10.94
N HIS A 11 10.85 12.06 11.11
CA HIS A 11 11.22 13.13 12.06
C HIS A 11 10.42 14.44 11.87
N ASN A 12 10.07 14.76 10.62
CA ASN A 12 9.32 15.96 10.27
C ASN A 12 7.79 15.77 10.33
N GLN A 13 7.32 14.66 10.93
CA GLN A 13 5.91 14.30 11.03
C GLN A 13 5.23 14.08 9.67
N VAL A 14 5.98 13.62 8.65
CA VAL A 14 5.46 13.27 7.32
C VAL A 14 5.29 11.75 7.19
N ASP A 15 4.14 11.31 6.67
CA ASP A 15 3.93 9.91 6.27
C ASP A 15 4.69 9.63 4.96
N LEU A 16 5.77 8.84 5.06
CA LEU A 16 6.62 8.53 3.91
C LEU A 16 5.88 7.72 2.82
N ASN A 17 4.85 6.96 3.18
CA ASN A 17 4.01 6.25 2.21
C ASN A 17 2.93 7.16 1.58
N ARG A 18 2.92 8.47 1.90
CA ARG A 18 2.17 9.53 1.19
C ARG A 18 3.11 10.55 0.56
N ASP A 19 4.41 10.29 0.61
CA ASP A 19 5.44 11.20 0.15
C ASP A 19 6.09 10.77 -1.16
N PHE A 20 5.53 9.80 -1.90
CA PHE A 20 5.93 9.55 -3.30
C PHE A 20 5.09 10.35 -4.32
N PRO A 21 5.57 10.57 -5.56
CA PRO A 21 4.74 11.10 -6.64
C PRO A 21 3.55 10.19 -6.94
N SER A 22 2.35 10.76 -7.02
CA SER A 22 1.14 10.02 -7.40
C SER A 22 1.03 9.95 -8.93
N LEU A 23 0.48 8.85 -9.43
CA LEU A 23 0.10 8.67 -10.83
C LEU A 23 -1.20 9.41 -11.17
N PHE A 24 -2.09 9.60 -10.18
CA PHE A 24 -3.46 10.09 -10.39
C PHE A 24 -3.64 11.55 -9.97
N HIS A 25 -2.73 12.09 -9.17
CA HIS A 25 -2.78 13.47 -8.69
C HIS A 25 -1.60 14.30 -9.20
N PRO A 26 -1.84 15.56 -9.59
CA PRO A 26 -0.77 16.45 -10.03
C PRO A 26 0.26 16.64 -8.92
N ALA A 27 1.53 16.76 -9.30
CA ALA A 27 2.58 17.11 -8.36
C ALA A 27 2.30 18.49 -7.77
N ASP A 28 2.30 18.58 -6.45
CA ASP A 28 2.31 19.85 -5.74
C ASP A 28 3.71 20.49 -5.91
N PRO A 29 3.83 21.64 -6.59
CA PRO A 29 5.13 22.28 -6.82
C PRO A 29 5.78 22.82 -5.53
N GLU A 30 5.01 23.02 -4.46
CA GLU A 30 5.53 23.47 -3.16
C GLU A 30 5.93 22.29 -2.25
N LYS A 31 5.48 21.07 -2.55
CA LYS A 31 5.77 19.88 -1.74
C LYS A 31 7.24 19.46 -1.87
N THR A 32 8.01 19.75 -0.82
CA THR A 32 9.38 19.25 -0.68
C THR A 32 9.36 17.81 -0.15
N ARG A 33 9.92 16.89 -0.95
CA ARG A 33 10.03 15.47 -0.60
C ARG A 33 11.01 15.26 0.55
N GLN A 34 10.71 14.30 1.41
CA GLN A 34 11.55 13.91 2.54
C GLN A 34 12.83 13.22 2.04
N LYS A 35 13.90 13.30 2.85
CA LYS A 35 15.22 12.77 2.48
C LYS A 35 15.16 11.26 2.23
N GLU A 36 14.37 10.56 3.03
CA GLU A 36 14.11 9.13 2.93
C GLU A 36 13.45 8.79 1.58
N THR A 37 12.41 9.53 1.19
CA THR A 37 11.74 9.37 -0.10
C THR A 37 12.69 9.61 -1.27
N VAL A 38 13.48 10.69 -1.22
CA VAL A 38 14.46 11.01 -2.28
C VAL A 38 15.51 9.91 -2.41
N ALA A 39 16.04 9.42 -1.30
CA ALA A 39 17.02 8.33 -1.31
C ALA A 39 16.45 7.05 -1.94
N VAL A 40 15.22 6.66 -1.60
CA VAL A 40 14.56 5.48 -2.16
C VAL A 40 14.25 5.67 -3.66
N MET A 41 13.78 6.85 -4.07
CA MET A 41 13.56 7.15 -5.49
C MET A 41 14.85 7.06 -6.31
N GLN A 42 15.98 7.54 -5.77
CA GLN A 42 17.28 7.42 -6.42
C GLN A 42 17.74 5.96 -6.48
N TRP A 43 17.57 5.22 -5.38
CA TRP A 43 17.96 3.81 -5.31
C TRP A 43 17.18 2.94 -6.30
N ILE A 44 15.86 3.11 -6.39
CA ILE A 44 14.99 2.39 -7.35
C ILE A 44 15.43 2.66 -8.80
N LYS A 45 15.91 3.87 -9.11
CA LYS A 45 16.43 4.22 -10.44
C LYS A 45 17.84 3.71 -10.72
N SER A 46 18.59 3.34 -9.68
CA SER A 46 20.00 2.94 -9.79
C SER A 46 20.17 1.49 -10.24
N TYR A 47 19.13 0.66 -10.15
CA TYR A 47 19.15 -0.75 -10.51
C TYR A 47 17.89 -1.15 -11.29
N PRO A 48 17.97 -2.14 -12.19
CA PRO A 48 16.81 -2.66 -12.89
C PRO A 48 16.02 -3.63 -11.99
N PHE A 49 15.37 -3.11 -10.94
CA PHE A 49 14.49 -3.91 -10.09
C PHE A 49 13.36 -4.54 -10.92
N VAL A 50 13.18 -5.86 -10.79
CA VAL A 50 12.13 -6.61 -11.49
C VAL A 50 10.92 -6.85 -10.58
N LEU A 51 11.16 -7.13 -9.30
CA LEU A 51 10.14 -7.37 -8.29
C LEU A 51 10.55 -6.68 -6.99
N SER A 52 9.57 -6.18 -6.24
CA SER A 52 9.75 -5.53 -4.95
C SER A 52 8.56 -5.80 -4.04
N ALA A 53 8.80 -5.70 -2.74
CA ALA A 53 7.78 -5.65 -1.71
C ALA A 53 8.25 -4.73 -0.59
N ASN A 54 7.35 -3.88 -0.07
CA ASN A 54 7.56 -3.15 1.17
C ASN A 54 6.69 -3.78 2.27
N LEU A 55 7.13 -3.67 3.53
CA LEU A 55 6.48 -4.36 4.66
C LEU A 55 5.82 -3.35 5.59
N HIS A 56 4.57 -3.62 5.94
CA HIS A 56 3.76 -2.81 6.85
C HIS A 56 3.22 -3.65 8.00
N GLY A 57 2.87 -2.99 9.10
CA GLY A 57 2.07 -3.56 10.20
C GLY A 57 0.77 -2.79 10.36
N GLY A 58 -0.24 -3.45 10.93
CA GLY A 58 -1.57 -2.87 11.17
C GLY A 58 -2.72 -3.73 10.63
N ALA A 59 -2.45 -4.56 9.61
CA ALA A 59 -3.35 -5.58 9.11
C ALA A 59 -2.55 -6.82 8.65
N LEU A 60 -3.22 -7.96 8.52
CA LEU A 60 -2.65 -9.20 7.98
C LEU A 60 -3.21 -9.48 6.58
N VAL A 61 -2.57 -8.90 5.56
CA VAL A 61 -2.98 -8.98 4.15
C VAL A 61 -1.80 -8.66 3.22
N ALA A 62 -1.78 -9.25 2.03
CA ALA A 62 -0.91 -8.85 0.93
C ALA A 62 -1.63 -7.84 0.03
N ASN A 63 -1.23 -6.57 0.13
CA ASN A 63 -1.80 -5.45 -0.62
C ASN A 63 -1.11 -5.29 -1.99
N TYR A 64 -1.88 -5.13 -3.06
CA TYR A 64 -1.34 -4.98 -4.41
C TYR A 64 -1.92 -3.77 -5.17
N PRO A 65 -1.22 -3.26 -6.21
CA PRO A 65 -1.60 -2.05 -6.92
C PRO A 65 -2.97 -2.10 -7.63
N PHE A 66 -3.58 -0.95 -7.89
CA PHE A 66 -3.18 0.36 -7.41
C PHE A 66 -3.73 0.68 -6.02
N ASP A 67 -3.02 1.52 -5.27
CA ASP A 67 -3.45 2.01 -3.96
C ASP A 67 -4.38 3.23 -4.04
N ASP A 68 -4.56 3.80 -5.24
CA ASP A 68 -5.29 5.06 -5.47
C ASP A 68 -6.11 4.98 -6.77
N THR A 69 -7.02 5.93 -7.02
CA THR A 69 -7.97 5.92 -8.14
C THR A 69 -7.97 7.25 -8.92
N LYS A 70 -8.40 7.20 -10.19
CA LYS A 70 -8.66 8.43 -10.97
C LYS A 70 -9.94 9.11 -10.45
N GLY A 71 -9.75 10.18 -9.69
CA GLY A 71 -10.82 11.07 -9.21
C GLY A 71 -10.81 11.20 -7.70
N HIS A 72 -11.11 12.39 -7.17
CA HIS A 72 -11.18 12.70 -5.73
C HIS A 72 -12.34 12.00 -4.99
N ALA A 73 -12.80 10.83 -5.45
CA ALA A 73 -13.94 10.13 -4.88
C ALA A 73 -13.56 9.51 -3.53
N VAL A 74 -13.62 10.37 -2.50
CA VAL A 74 -14.18 10.10 -1.17
C VAL A 74 -13.93 8.68 -0.66
N THR A 75 -12.79 8.51 0.02
CA THR A 75 -12.55 7.72 1.26
C THR A 75 -13.03 6.26 1.38
N SER A 76 -13.67 5.67 0.37
CA SER A 76 -14.16 4.29 0.40
C SER A 76 -14.67 3.89 -1.00
N SER A 77 -13.79 3.81 -2.00
CA SER A 77 -14.17 3.10 -3.21
C SER A 77 -14.06 1.60 -2.94
N SER A 78 -15.19 0.92 -2.73
CA SER A 78 -15.24 -0.56 -2.73
C SER A 78 -14.92 -1.18 -4.10
N ALA A 79 -14.55 -0.35 -5.09
CA ALA A 79 -14.17 -0.73 -6.43
C ALA A 79 -12.65 -0.85 -6.56
N GLU A 80 -12.22 -1.85 -7.32
CA GLU A 80 -10.80 -2.09 -7.58
C GLU A 80 -10.23 -1.08 -8.58
N SER A 81 -9.04 -0.55 -8.26
CA SER A 81 -8.22 0.22 -9.19
C SER A 81 -7.23 -0.72 -9.87
N LYS A 82 -7.69 -1.38 -10.94
CA LYS A 82 -6.91 -2.41 -11.62
C LYS A 82 -5.74 -1.80 -12.38
N SER A 83 -4.57 -2.44 -12.25
CA SER A 83 -3.44 -2.16 -13.12
C SER A 83 -3.52 -2.95 -14.43
N PRO A 84 -2.77 -2.58 -15.49
CA PRO A 84 -2.68 -3.39 -16.70
C PRO A 84 -2.21 -4.83 -16.43
N ASP A 85 -1.41 -5.04 -15.37
CA ASP A 85 -0.83 -6.33 -14.97
C ASP A 85 -1.56 -6.94 -13.74
N ASP A 86 -2.84 -6.62 -13.53
CA ASP A 86 -3.66 -7.06 -12.38
C ASP A 86 -3.53 -8.57 -12.08
N ALA A 87 -3.58 -9.40 -13.12
CA ALA A 87 -3.48 -10.85 -12.98
C ALA A 87 -2.10 -11.32 -12.46
N ILE A 88 -1.03 -10.60 -12.78
CA ILE A 88 0.32 -10.90 -12.27
C ILE A 88 0.41 -10.45 -10.81
N PHE A 89 -0.14 -9.28 -10.47
CA PHE A 89 -0.14 -8.79 -9.09
C PHE A 89 -0.94 -9.68 -8.15
N ILE A 90 -2.08 -10.22 -8.59
CA ILE A 90 -2.85 -11.22 -7.84
C ILE A 90 -1.99 -12.45 -7.58
N GLN A 91 -1.34 -13.01 -8.61
CA GLN A 91 -0.46 -14.18 -8.44
C GLN A 91 0.70 -13.91 -7.47
N LEU A 92 1.32 -12.73 -7.54
CA LEU A 92 2.40 -12.33 -6.64
C LEU A 92 1.92 -12.17 -5.19
N ALA A 93 0.73 -11.59 -4.99
CA ALA A 93 0.13 -11.45 -3.67
C ALA A 93 -0.25 -12.81 -3.07
N GLU A 94 -0.88 -13.68 -3.86
CA GLU A 94 -1.25 -15.05 -3.47
C GLU A 94 -0.02 -15.90 -3.13
N ALA A 95 1.07 -15.77 -3.90
CA ALA A 95 2.31 -16.48 -3.62
C ALA A 95 2.84 -16.19 -2.20
N TYR A 96 2.63 -14.98 -1.69
CA TYR A 96 2.98 -14.61 -0.32
C TYR A 96 1.91 -15.02 0.70
N SER A 97 0.64 -14.69 0.44
CA SER A 97 -0.45 -14.91 1.41
C SER A 97 -0.71 -16.39 1.69
N MET A 98 -0.63 -17.24 0.65
CA MET A 98 -0.85 -18.69 0.73
C MET A 98 0.30 -19.43 1.42
N ALA A 99 1.52 -18.89 1.33
CA ALA A 99 2.67 -19.45 2.04
C ALA A 99 2.72 -19.03 3.52
N HIS A 100 2.04 -17.95 3.90
CA HIS A 100 1.95 -17.49 5.27
C HIS A 100 0.94 -18.31 6.07
N SER A 101 1.30 -18.72 7.30
CA SER A 101 0.53 -19.65 8.15
C SER A 101 -0.92 -19.28 8.51
N SER A 102 -1.36 -18.06 8.19
CA SER A 102 -2.66 -17.55 8.64
C SER A 102 -3.21 -16.43 7.77
N MET A 103 -2.38 -15.72 7.00
CA MET A 103 -2.82 -14.62 6.13
C MET A 103 -3.89 -15.09 5.14
N HIS A 104 -3.68 -16.25 4.51
CA HIS A 104 -4.65 -16.86 3.58
C HIS A 104 -6.05 -17.12 4.17
N SER A 105 -6.19 -17.17 5.50
CA SER A 105 -7.50 -17.32 6.14
C SER A 105 -8.37 -16.08 6.00
N GLY A 106 -7.79 -14.96 5.57
CA GLY A 106 -8.45 -13.67 5.37
C GLY A 106 -8.87 -12.95 6.64
N ARG A 107 -8.61 -13.54 7.80
CA ARG A 107 -8.96 -12.96 9.10
C ARG A 107 -7.88 -11.99 9.54
N ASN A 108 -8.26 -10.73 9.76
CA ASN A 108 -7.35 -9.74 10.31
C ASN A 108 -7.08 -9.98 11.82
N CYS A 109 -6.02 -9.39 12.34
CA CYS A 109 -5.56 -9.52 13.73
C CYS A 109 -6.58 -9.02 14.76
N ASN A 110 -7.43 -8.06 14.39
CA ASN A 110 -8.48 -7.50 15.24
C ASN A 110 -9.85 -7.89 14.70
N SER A 111 -10.54 -8.80 15.40
CA SER A 111 -11.90 -9.25 15.08
C SER A 111 -12.93 -8.12 15.00
N ASP A 112 -12.66 -7.00 15.69
CA ASP A 112 -13.56 -5.85 15.78
C ASP A 112 -13.48 -4.91 14.57
N SER A 113 -12.50 -5.10 13.69
CA SER A 113 -12.34 -4.28 12.47
C SER A 113 -13.42 -4.55 11.42
N GLY A 114 -14.03 -5.75 11.44
CA GLY A 114 -14.93 -6.21 10.38
C GLY A 114 -14.23 -6.45 9.03
N GLU A 115 -12.91 -6.30 8.96
CA GLU A 115 -12.13 -6.48 7.74
C GLU A 115 -11.93 -7.98 7.44
N TYR A 116 -12.25 -8.36 6.21
CA TYR A 116 -12.03 -9.70 5.69
C TYR A 116 -11.41 -9.61 4.29
N PHE A 117 -10.26 -10.27 4.12
CA PHE A 117 -9.50 -10.28 2.88
C PHE A 117 -9.50 -11.69 2.29
N PRO A 118 -10.39 -12.03 1.35
CA PRO A 118 -10.38 -13.34 0.70
C PRO A 118 -8.96 -13.72 0.24
N ASP A 119 -8.54 -14.96 0.55
CA ASP A 119 -7.21 -15.50 0.25
C ASP A 119 -6.04 -14.67 0.81
N GLY A 120 -6.30 -13.77 1.75
CA GLY A 120 -5.30 -12.92 2.38
C GLY A 120 -4.72 -11.84 1.47
N ILE A 121 -5.42 -11.44 0.40
CA ILE A 121 -4.97 -10.42 -0.55
C ILE A 121 -6.00 -9.29 -0.69
N THR A 122 -5.55 -8.11 -1.12
CA THR A 122 -6.46 -7.01 -1.50
C THR A 122 -5.83 -6.06 -2.50
N ASN A 123 -6.65 -5.53 -3.43
CA ASN A 123 -6.31 -4.32 -4.16
C ASN A 123 -6.29 -3.13 -3.19
N GLY A 124 -5.28 -2.27 -3.27
CA GLY A 124 -5.12 -1.19 -2.29
C GLY A 124 -6.24 -0.17 -2.29
N ALA A 125 -6.61 0.34 -3.47
CA ALA A 125 -7.70 1.30 -3.60
C ALA A 125 -9.05 0.75 -3.12
N LYS A 126 -9.28 -0.56 -3.30
CA LYS A 126 -10.48 -1.27 -2.81
C LYS A 126 -10.54 -1.31 -1.28
N TRP A 127 -9.39 -1.45 -0.63
CA TRP A 127 -9.30 -1.47 0.83
C TRP A 127 -9.46 -0.07 1.40
N TYR A 128 -8.57 0.85 1.02
CA TYR A 128 -8.71 2.28 1.27
C TYR A 128 -7.82 3.06 0.30
N VAL A 129 -8.31 4.21 -0.17
CA VAL A 129 -7.55 5.06 -1.09
C VAL A 129 -6.36 5.71 -0.38
N LEU A 130 -5.18 5.56 -0.97
CA LEU A 130 -3.90 6.07 -0.52
C LEU A 130 -3.46 7.24 -1.44
N ALA A 131 -4.13 8.40 -1.29
CA ALA A 131 -3.79 9.64 -2.00
C ALA A 131 -2.75 10.49 -1.24
#